data_AF-A0A1H4JJX3-F1
#
_entry.id   AF-A0A1H4JJX3-F1
#
_cell.length_a   1.000
_cell.length_b   1.000
_cell.length_c   1.000
_cell.angle_alpha   90.00
_cell.angle_beta   90.00
_cell.angle_gamma   90.00
#
_symmetry.space_group_name_H-M   'P 1'
#
loop_
_entity.id
_entity.type
_entity.pdbx_description
1 polymer ?
#
loop_
_entity_poly.entity_id
_entity_poly.type
_entity_poly.pdbx_seq_one_letter_code
_entity_poly.pdbx_strand_id
1 'polypeptide(L)'
;MNDRIEQLRAFLQTSTGLALERDQRQAIEQRLSPVAARFGIAQVEDLIDRHLQQRDPQLSAAVVDAMMTNETFFFRDRKPFELFQQVILPRLLERKQERRLRIWSAACATGQEPYSLAMMVEEAAHSLTGWSVEIVASDISASALEIARDGLYNQFEMQRGLPIASLLRHFQPDRDKWRIAEHLRARVQFQQINLINDFTRLGTFDVIFCRNVLMYFDQATRKAVLARLARSLEPDGILMLGATEFTPGDSPFAPMAESPALLQLRAPVSEAQRNHLAIA
;
A
#
# COMPACT_ATOMS: atom_id res chain seq x y z
N MET A 1 -26.57 -6.74 -25.89
CA MET A 1 -26.62 -7.42 -24.58
C MET A 1 -25.36 -6.98 -23.85
N ASN A 2 -25.47 -6.00 -22.94
CA ASN A 2 -24.31 -5.47 -22.22
C ASN A 2 -23.72 -6.58 -21.36
N ASP A 3 -22.42 -6.85 -21.53
CA ASP A 3 -21.72 -7.79 -20.68
C ASP A 3 -21.60 -7.17 -19.27
N ARG A 4 -22.34 -7.72 -18.29
CA ARG A 4 -22.35 -7.26 -16.89
C ARG A 4 -20.93 -7.21 -16.31
N ILE A 5 -20.06 -8.10 -16.76
CA ILE A 5 -18.66 -8.11 -16.36
C ILE A 5 -17.91 -6.90 -16.89
N GLU A 6 -18.15 -6.47 -18.13
CA GLU A 6 -17.56 -5.24 -18.66
C GLU A 6 -18.04 -3.99 -17.89
N GLN A 7 -19.28 -3.98 -17.44
CA GLN A 7 -19.79 -2.90 -16.58
C GLN A 7 -19.12 -2.90 -15.19
N LEU A 8 -18.94 -4.07 -14.58
CA LEU A 8 -18.19 -4.20 -13.32
C LEU A 8 -16.73 -3.75 -13.50
N ARG A 9 -16.07 -4.16 -14.59
CA ARG A 9 -14.69 -3.77 -14.91
C ARG A 9 -14.56 -2.26 -15.04
N ALA A 10 -15.44 -1.62 -15.81
CA ALA A 10 -15.47 -0.18 -15.95
C ALA A 10 -15.73 0.54 -14.62
N PHE A 11 -16.61 -0.01 -13.78
CA PHE A 11 -16.87 0.51 -12.44
C PHE A 11 -15.62 0.43 -11.55
N LEU A 12 -14.97 -0.74 -11.47
CA LEU A 12 -13.75 -0.95 -10.66
C LEU A 12 -12.59 -0.07 -11.13
N GLN A 13 -12.40 0.05 -12.45
CA GLN A 13 -11.40 0.96 -13.03
C GLN A 13 -11.62 2.39 -12.55
N THR A 14 -12.85 2.88 -12.65
CA THR A 14 -13.19 4.28 -12.35
C THR A 14 -13.15 4.56 -10.84
N SER A 15 -13.61 3.61 -10.02
CA SER A 15 -13.77 3.80 -8.57
C SER A 15 -12.52 3.45 -7.77
N THR A 16 -11.66 2.56 -8.27
CA THR A 16 -10.50 2.02 -7.52
C THR A 16 -9.19 2.05 -8.29
N GLY A 17 -9.24 2.27 -9.60
CA GLY A 17 -8.07 2.19 -10.49
C GLY A 17 -7.75 0.79 -10.98
N LEU A 18 -8.42 -0.25 -10.44
CA LEU A 18 -8.16 -1.65 -10.74
C LEU A 18 -8.46 -1.98 -12.21
N ALA A 19 -7.38 -2.21 -12.96
CA ALA A 19 -7.39 -2.66 -14.35
C ALA A 19 -7.40 -4.19 -14.41
N LEU A 20 -8.58 -4.73 -14.68
CA LEU A 20 -8.77 -6.16 -14.93
C LEU A 20 -8.53 -6.47 -16.42
N GLU A 21 -7.97 -7.63 -16.73
CA GLU A 21 -7.75 -8.10 -18.12
C GLU A 21 -8.97 -8.86 -18.65
N ARG A 22 -9.27 -8.75 -19.95
CA ARG A 22 -10.57 -9.20 -20.52
C ARG A 22 -10.83 -10.71 -20.37
N ASP A 23 -9.78 -11.50 -20.22
CA ASP A 23 -9.83 -12.96 -20.05
C ASP A 23 -10.11 -13.42 -18.60
N GLN A 24 -10.25 -12.49 -17.65
CA GLN A 24 -10.37 -12.81 -16.22
C GLN A 24 -11.79 -13.15 -15.74
N ARG A 25 -12.76 -13.43 -16.63
CA ARG A 25 -14.16 -13.74 -16.26
C ARG A 25 -14.26 -14.82 -15.18
N GLN A 26 -13.57 -15.95 -15.37
CA GLN A 26 -13.59 -17.06 -14.41
C GLN A 26 -13.01 -16.65 -13.04
N ALA A 27 -11.96 -15.83 -13.01
CA ALA A 27 -11.36 -15.35 -11.77
C ALA A 27 -12.29 -14.37 -11.04
N ILE A 28 -13.01 -13.51 -11.76
CA ILE A 28 -14.04 -12.62 -11.21
C ILE A 28 -15.16 -13.45 -10.56
N GLU A 29 -15.67 -14.45 -11.27
CA GLU A 29 -16.73 -15.34 -10.76
C GLU A 29 -16.28 -16.08 -9.50
N GLN A 30 -15.06 -16.62 -9.48
CA GLN A 30 -14.49 -17.29 -8.31
C GLN A 30 -14.36 -16.36 -7.09
N ARG A 31 -13.94 -15.11 -7.29
CA ARG A 31 -13.79 -14.11 -6.23
C ARG A 31 -15.13 -13.64 -5.68
N LEU A 32 -16.13 -13.49 -6.55
CA LEU A 32 -17.45 -12.98 -6.18
C LEU A 32 -18.41 -14.05 -5.67
N SER A 33 -18.18 -15.33 -5.96
CA SER A 33 -19.05 -16.42 -5.49
C SER A 33 -19.22 -16.46 -3.96
N PRO A 34 -18.17 -16.34 -3.14
CA PRO A 34 -18.32 -16.24 -1.67
C PRO A 34 -19.12 -15.00 -1.23
N VAL A 35 -19.00 -13.89 -1.96
CA VAL A 35 -19.77 -12.66 -1.68
C VAL A 35 -21.24 -12.90 -2.01
N ALA A 36 -21.56 -13.49 -3.17
CA ALA A 36 -22.92 -13.81 -3.54
C ALA A 36 -23.60 -14.69 -2.48
N ALA A 37 -22.90 -15.75 -2.04
CA ALA A 37 -23.38 -16.64 -0.97
C ALA A 37 -23.62 -15.88 0.34
N ARG A 38 -22.68 -15.00 0.76
CA ARG A 38 -22.82 -14.18 1.99
C ARG A 38 -24.06 -13.29 1.97
N PHE A 39 -24.44 -12.76 0.81
CA PHE A 39 -25.59 -11.87 0.64
C PHE A 39 -26.88 -12.60 0.22
N GLY A 40 -26.86 -13.95 0.18
CA GLY A 40 -28.02 -14.76 -0.20
C GLY A 40 -28.41 -14.61 -1.68
N ILE A 41 -27.47 -14.29 -2.56
CA ILE A 41 -27.67 -14.09 -3.99
C ILE A 41 -27.21 -15.35 -4.73
N ALA A 42 -28.09 -15.91 -5.56
CA ALA A 42 -27.86 -17.21 -6.20
C ALA A 42 -26.83 -17.18 -7.33
N GLN A 43 -26.77 -16.09 -8.09
CA GLN A 43 -25.89 -15.94 -9.26
C GLN A 43 -24.97 -14.73 -9.11
N VAL A 44 -23.72 -14.84 -9.57
CA VAL A 44 -22.75 -13.74 -9.53
C VAL A 44 -23.23 -12.58 -10.40
N GLU A 45 -23.90 -12.86 -11.51
CA GLU A 45 -24.47 -11.86 -12.40
C GLU A 45 -25.52 -10.99 -11.70
N ASP A 46 -26.32 -11.57 -10.79
CA ASP A 46 -27.32 -10.83 -10.03
C ASP A 46 -26.68 -10.00 -8.90
N LEU A 47 -25.58 -10.50 -8.34
CA LEU A 47 -24.74 -9.72 -7.42
C LEU A 47 -24.16 -8.49 -8.12
N ILE A 48 -23.66 -8.65 -9.35
CA ILE A 48 -23.13 -7.54 -10.16
C ILE A 48 -24.22 -6.52 -10.45
N ASP A 49 -25.40 -6.95 -10.89
CA ASP A 49 -26.52 -6.03 -11.15
C ASP A 49 -26.92 -5.25 -9.90
N ARG A 50 -27.02 -5.92 -8.75
CA ARG A 50 -27.33 -5.27 -7.48
C ARG A 50 -26.23 -4.31 -7.03
N HIS A 51 -24.97 -4.68 -7.23
CA HIS A 51 -23.83 -3.80 -6.98
C HIS A 51 -23.88 -2.54 -7.84
N LEU A 52 -24.11 -2.67 -9.14
CA LEU A 52 -24.15 -1.54 -10.08
C LEU A 52 -25.28 -0.55 -9.79
N GLN A 53 -26.32 -0.95 -9.06
CA GLN A 53 -27.36 -0.03 -8.57
C GLN A 53 -26.87 0.90 -7.45
N GLN A 54 -25.75 0.57 -6.78
CA GLN A 54 -25.12 1.37 -5.70
C GLN A 54 -26.08 1.76 -4.55
N ARG A 55 -27.06 0.90 -4.25
CA ARG A 55 -28.06 1.11 -3.17
C ARG A 55 -27.67 0.49 -1.83
N ASP A 56 -26.68 -0.39 -1.83
CA ASP A 56 -26.28 -1.20 -0.69
C ASP A 56 -24.77 -1.02 -0.43
N PRO A 57 -24.38 -0.10 0.48
CA PRO A 57 -22.97 0.19 0.74
C PRO A 57 -22.17 -1.02 1.24
N GLN A 58 -22.79 -1.92 1.99
CA GLN A 58 -22.13 -3.11 2.53
C GLN A 58 -21.83 -4.11 1.42
N LEU A 59 -22.77 -4.31 0.49
CA LEU A 59 -22.56 -5.13 -0.70
C LEU A 59 -21.50 -4.51 -1.61
N SER A 60 -21.55 -3.19 -1.83
CA SER A 60 -20.53 -2.51 -2.63
C SER A 60 -19.12 -2.64 -2.05
N ALA A 61 -18.95 -2.47 -0.74
CA ALA A 61 -17.68 -2.67 -0.08
C ALA A 61 -17.19 -4.13 -0.23
N ALA A 62 -18.07 -5.11 -0.03
CA ALA A 62 -17.70 -6.52 -0.14
C ALA A 62 -17.31 -6.94 -1.57
N VAL A 63 -17.98 -6.41 -2.59
CA VAL A 63 -17.63 -6.65 -4.00
C VAL A 63 -16.27 -6.03 -4.31
N VAL A 64 -16.03 -4.78 -3.90
CA VAL A 64 -14.72 -4.13 -4.10
C VAL A 64 -13.61 -4.91 -3.39
N ASP A 65 -13.79 -5.24 -2.11
CA ASP A 65 -12.81 -5.98 -1.31
C ASP A 65 -12.46 -7.34 -1.92
N ALA A 66 -13.45 -8.09 -2.39
CA ALA A 66 -13.22 -9.39 -3.01
C ALA A 66 -12.46 -9.30 -4.34
N MET A 67 -12.56 -8.16 -5.02
CA MET A 67 -11.84 -7.91 -6.27
C MET A 67 -10.40 -7.43 -6.05
N MET A 68 -10.10 -6.84 -4.89
CA MET A 68 -8.74 -6.48 -4.49
C MET A 68 -7.93 -7.73 -4.16
N THR A 69 -6.68 -7.79 -4.63
CA THR A 69 -5.77 -8.89 -4.30
C THR A 69 -4.88 -8.46 -3.13
N ASN A 70 -5.29 -8.81 -1.91
CA ASN A 70 -4.62 -8.39 -0.68
C ASN A 70 -3.57 -9.41 -0.20
N GLU A 71 -2.70 -9.90 -1.09
CA GLU A 71 -1.61 -10.77 -0.64
C GLU A 71 -0.53 -9.95 0.06
N THR A 72 -0.33 -10.21 1.34
CA THR A 72 0.70 -9.55 2.16
C THR A 72 1.22 -10.52 3.22
N PHE A 73 2.44 -10.28 3.70
CA PHE A 73 3.06 -11.06 4.77
C PHE A 73 4.18 -10.25 5.43
N PHE A 74 4.54 -10.62 6.65
CA PHE A 74 5.56 -9.91 7.41
C PHE A 74 6.90 -9.97 6.68
N PHE A 75 7.59 -8.84 6.64
CA PHE A 75 8.88 -8.71 5.96
C PHE A 75 8.86 -9.20 4.49
N ARG A 76 7.74 -8.97 3.77
CA ARG A 76 7.58 -9.35 2.36
C ARG A 76 8.73 -8.83 1.52
N ASP A 77 9.35 -9.72 0.75
CA ASP A 77 10.58 -9.47 0.00
C ASP A 77 11.62 -8.84 0.94
N ARG A 78 12.37 -9.62 1.72
CA ARG A 78 13.28 -9.13 2.79
C ARG A 78 14.09 -7.88 2.42
N LYS A 79 14.47 -7.72 1.15
CA LYS A 79 15.30 -6.63 0.63
C LYS A 79 14.78 -5.21 0.93
N PRO A 80 13.51 -4.84 0.65
CA PRO A 80 12.86 -3.63 1.16
C PRO A 80 13.18 -3.25 2.60
N PHE A 81 13.07 -4.21 3.52
CA PHE A 81 13.30 -3.96 4.94
C PHE A 81 14.80 -3.85 5.26
N GLU A 82 15.66 -4.62 4.60
CA GLU A 82 17.11 -4.42 4.67
C GLU A 82 17.51 -3.01 4.18
N LEU A 83 16.95 -2.54 3.06
CA LEU A 83 17.19 -1.20 2.53
C LEU A 83 16.66 -0.12 3.48
N PHE A 84 15.53 -0.35 4.14
CA PHE A 84 15.03 0.56 5.16
C PHE A 84 16.06 0.74 6.29
N GLN A 85 16.60 -0.37 6.81
CA GLN A 85 17.54 -0.34 7.93
C GLN A 85 18.93 0.20 7.53
N GLN A 86 19.44 -0.19 6.37
CA GLN A 86 20.83 0.02 5.99
C GLN A 86 21.05 1.30 5.17
N VAL A 87 20.01 1.80 4.49
CA VAL A 87 20.12 2.93 3.56
C VAL A 87 19.18 4.07 3.95
N ILE A 88 17.87 3.80 4.02
CA ILE A 88 16.85 4.84 4.20
C ILE A 88 16.99 5.49 5.57
N LEU A 89 16.96 4.69 6.63
CA LEU A 89 16.96 5.20 7.99
C LEU A 89 18.26 5.99 8.30
N PRO A 90 19.48 5.46 8.07
CA PRO A 90 20.70 6.23 8.31
C PRO A 90 20.75 7.55 7.55
N ARG A 91 20.35 7.55 6.28
CA ARG A 91 20.34 8.75 5.43
C ARG A 91 19.39 9.83 5.96
N LEU A 92 18.21 9.45 6.41
CA LEU A 92 17.24 10.41 6.96
C LEU A 92 17.70 10.96 8.31
N LEU A 93 18.30 10.11 9.16
CA LEU A 93 18.82 10.54 10.46
C LEU A 93 19.99 11.52 10.33
N GLU A 94 20.80 11.39 9.28
CA GLU A 94 21.91 12.31 9.01
C GLU A 94 21.43 13.67 8.49
N ARG A 95 20.39 13.68 7.63
CA ARG A 95 19.99 14.88 6.88
C ARG A 95 18.95 15.73 7.59
N LYS A 96 18.03 15.12 8.35
CA LYS A 96 16.95 15.87 8.98
C LYS A 96 17.42 16.62 10.23
N GLN A 97 17.16 17.92 10.22
CA GLN A 97 17.36 18.78 11.38
C GLN A 97 16.23 18.60 12.41
N GLU A 98 14.98 18.52 11.93
CA GLU A 98 13.84 18.17 12.76
C GLU A 98 13.89 16.68 13.07
N ARG A 99 13.98 16.33 14.36
CA ARG A 99 14.02 14.93 14.83
C ARG A 99 12.64 14.26 14.78
N ARG A 100 12.01 14.31 13.61
CA ARG A 100 10.71 13.71 13.32
C ARG A 100 10.80 12.93 12.01
N LEU A 101 10.37 11.67 12.04
CA LEU A 101 10.22 10.82 10.86
C LEU A 101 8.76 10.46 10.65
N ARG A 102 8.26 10.66 9.43
CA ARG A 102 6.94 10.22 8.99
C ARG A 102 7.09 9.19 7.89
N ILE A 103 6.55 7.99 8.13
CA ILE A 103 6.59 6.87 7.22
C ILE A 103 5.16 6.54 6.80
N TRP A 104 4.91 6.39 5.50
CA TRP A 104 3.63 5.95 4.97
C TRP A 104 3.74 4.57 4.33
N SER A 105 2.98 3.59 4.82
CA SER A 105 2.69 2.33 4.10
C SER A 105 1.37 2.49 3.35
N ALA A 106 1.47 2.72 2.04
CA ALA A 106 0.37 2.91 1.12
C ALA A 106 -0.05 1.56 0.50
N ALA A 107 -1.33 1.23 0.62
CA ALA A 107 -1.90 -0.10 0.34
C ALA A 107 -1.37 -1.19 1.29
N CYS A 108 -1.54 -0.96 2.59
CA CYS A 108 -0.98 -1.80 3.65
C CYS A 108 -1.68 -3.15 3.85
N ALA A 109 -2.79 -3.41 3.15
CA ALA A 109 -3.64 -4.58 3.29
C ALA A 109 -3.94 -4.88 4.78
N THR A 110 -3.69 -6.11 5.24
CA THR A 110 -3.98 -6.55 6.61
C THR A 110 -2.90 -6.18 7.64
N GLY A 111 -2.00 -5.23 7.33
CA GLY A 111 -1.16 -4.53 8.30
C GLY A 111 0.25 -5.12 8.53
N GLN A 112 0.62 -6.19 7.85
CA GLN A 112 1.92 -6.85 8.06
C GLN A 112 3.10 -5.94 7.67
N GLU A 113 2.98 -5.15 6.60
CA GLU A 113 4.02 -4.18 6.21
C GLU A 113 4.24 -3.08 7.25
N PRO A 114 3.22 -2.30 7.68
CA PRO A 114 3.43 -1.25 8.68
C PRO A 114 3.86 -1.81 10.03
N TYR A 115 3.43 -3.02 10.41
CA TYR A 115 3.94 -3.69 11.61
C TYR A 115 5.38 -4.17 11.48
N SER A 116 5.80 -4.62 10.30
CA SER A 116 7.22 -4.90 10.04
C SER A 116 8.06 -3.63 10.22
N LEU A 117 7.60 -2.50 9.71
CA LEU A 117 8.24 -1.20 9.92
C LEU A 117 8.25 -0.79 11.39
N ALA A 118 7.15 -0.98 12.12
CA ALA A 118 7.06 -0.67 13.55
C ALA A 118 8.06 -1.50 14.38
N MET A 119 8.20 -2.80 14.08
CA MET A 119 9.19 -3.68 14.72
C MET A 119 10.62 -3.19 14.44
N MET A 120 10.92 -2.80 13.19
CA MET A 120 12.25 -2.28 12.84
C MET A 120 12.57 -0.94 13.50
N VAL A 121 11.58 -0.06 13.62
CA VAL A 121 11.72 1.21 14.34
C VAL A 121 12.02 0.95 15.82
N GLU A 122 11.38 -0.04 16.44
CA GLU A 122 11.68 -0.44 17.81
C GLU A 122 13.08 -1.04 17.96
N GLU A 123 13.52 -1.88 17.02
CA GLU A 123 14.88 -2.42 16.99
C GLU A 123 15.95 -1.31 16.83
N ALA A 124 15.61 -0.23 16.13
CA ALA A 124 16.47 0.93 15.94
C ALA A 124 16.36 2.00 17.05
N ALA A 125 15.69 1.71 18.18
CA ALA A 125 15.38 2.70 19.22
C ALA A 125 16.60 3.48 19.74
N HIS A 126 17.77 2.85 19.83
CA HIS A 126 18.99 3.54 20.29
C HIS A 126 19.41 4.67 19.33
N SER A 127 19.43 4.38 18.01
CA SER A 127 19.71 5.37 16.96
C SER A 127 18.63 6.44 16.86
N LEU A 128 17.41 6.13 17.31
CA LEU A 128 16.25 7.01 17.31
C LEU A 128 16.05 7.76 18.62
N THR A 129 17.06 7.81 19.49
CA THR A 129 16.98 8.56 20.75
C THR A 129 16.68 10.05 20.47
N GLY A 130 15.56 10.54 21.00
CA GLY A 130 15.10 11.91 20.78
C GLY A 130 14.40 12.15 19.44
N TRP A 131 14.11 11.09 18.67
CA TRP A 131 13.30 11.16 17.46
C TRP A 131 11.85 10.78 17.73
N SER A 132 10.92 11.49 17.08
CA SER A 132 9.52 11.10 17.00
C SER A 132 9.26 10.38 15.68
N VAL A 133 8.82 9.12 15.71
CA VAL A 133 8.49 8.35 14.51
C VAL A 133 6.99 8.11 14.42
N GLU A 134 6.39 8.53 13.31
CA GLU A 134 4.98 8.35 12.97
C GLU A 134 4.88 7.38 11.79
N ILE A 135 4.10 6.30 11.95
CA ILE A 135 3.78 5.39 10.86
C ILE A 135 2.30 5.56 10.51
N VAL A 136 2.03 6.07 9.32
CA VAL A 136 0.69 6.08 8.72
C VAL A 136 0.59 4.85 7.82
N ALA A 137 -0.51 4.13 7.93
CA ALA A 137 -0.81 3.00 7.07
C ALA A 137 -2.17 3.22 6.44
N SER A 138 -2.31 2.98 5.15
CA SER A 138 -3.59 3.13 4.48
C SER A 138 -3.90 2.06 3.47
N ASP A 139 -5.19 1.80 3.30
CA ASP A 139 -5.71 0.89 2.30
C ASP A 139 -7.09 1.36 1.83
N ILE A 140 -7.52 0.90 0.65
CA ILE A 140 -8.87 1.13 0.16
C ILE A 140 -9.88 0.25 0.91
N SER A 141 -9.43 -0.94 1.32
CA SER A 141 -10.25 -1.96 1.96
C SER A 141 -10.45 -1.67 3.44
N ALA A 142 -11.69 -1.32 3.81
CA ALA A 142 -12.05 -1.10 5.22
C ALA A 142 -11.91 -2.40 6.04
N SER A 143 -12.28 -3.54 5.47
CA SER A 143 -12.18 -4.84 6.15
C SER A 143 -10.73 -5.27 6.39
N ALA A 144 -9.82 -5.01 5.44
CA ALA A 144 -8.40 -5.25 5.65
C ALA A 144 -7.83 -4.37 6.77
N LEU A 145 -8.25 -3.10 6.83
CA LEU A 145 -7.84 -2.18 7.89
C LEU A 145 -8.40 -2.56 9.27
N GLU A 146 -9.59 -3.16 9.34
CA GLU A 146 -10.11 -3.71 10.61
C GLU A 146 -9.21 -4.83 11.13
N ILE A 147 -8.84 -5.79 10.27
CA ILE A 147 -7.88 -6.86 10.63
C ILE A 147 -6.54 -6.27 11.07
N ALA A 148 -6.06 -5.26 10.34
CA ALA A 148 -4.81 -4.59 10.67
C ALA A 148 -4.85 -3.90 12.04
N ARG A 149 -5.94 -3.18 12.36
CA ARG A 149 -6.13 -2.53 13.67
C ARG A 149 -6.24 -3.54 14.81
N ASP A 150 -6.96 -4.64 14.60
CA ASP A 150 -7.08 -5.71 15.59
C ASP A 150 -5.72 -6.38 15.85
N GLY A 151 -4.91 -6.50 14.80
CA GLY A 151 -3.57 -7.06 14.85
C GLY A 151 -3.56 -8.55 15.22
N LEU A 152 -4.61 -9.27 14.82
CA LEU A 152 -4.81 -10.70 15.04
C LEU A 152 -4.54 -11.49 13.77
N TYR A 153 -3.58 -12.41 13.86
CA TYR A 153 -3.14 -13.20 12.72
C TYR A 153 -3.14 -14.69 13.05
N ASN A 154 -3.47 -15.52 12.06
CA ASN A 154 -3.46 -16.97 12.22
C ASN A 154 -2.03 -17.53 12.13
N GLN A 155 -1.86 -18.81 12.50
CA GLN A 155 -0.55 -19.46 12.50
C GLN A 155 0.16 -19.43 11.14
N PHE A 156 -0.57 -19.58 10.03
CA PHE A 156 0.01 -19.57 8.68
C PHE A 156 0.58 -18.19 8.34
N GLU A 157 -0.15 -17.12 8.64
CA GLU A 157 0.30 -15.74 8.45
C GLU A 157 1.55 -15.44 9.28
N MET A 158 1.59 -15.93 10.53
CA MET A 158 2.73 -15.76 11.42
C MET A 158 3.99 -16.49 10.97
N GLN A 159 3.86 -17.62 10.25
CA GLN A 159 5.00 -18.39 9.75
C GLN A 159 5.58 -17.84 8.45
N ARG A 160 4.87 -16.93 7.78
CA ARG A 160 5.27 -16.39 6.48
C ARG A 160 6.09 -15.12 6.66
N GLY A 161 7.42 -15.28 6.55
CA GLY A 161 8.38 -14.17 6.49
C GLY A 161 8.78 -13.54 7.82
N LEU A 162 8.02 -13.74 8.89
CA LEU A 162 8.33 -13.22 10.23
C LEU A 162 9.51 -13.98 10.88
N PRO A 163 10.59 -13.28 11.30
CA PRO A 163 11.65 -13.91 12.08
C PRO A 163 11.14 -14.42 13.43
N ILE A 164 11.59 -15.61 13.86
CA ILE A 164 11.17 -16.23 15.13
C ILE A 164 11.46 -15.31 16.33
N ALA A 165 12.58 -14.60 16.33
CA ALA A 165 12.91 -13.65 17.38
C ALA A 165 11.88 -12.52 17.49
N SER A 166 11.41 -11.99 16.36
CA SER A 166 10.37 -10.96 16.30
C SER A 166 9.02 -11.50 16.73
N LEU A 167 8.67 -12.74 16.35
CA LEU A 167 7.45 -13.42 16.83
C LEU A 167 7.43 -13.50 18.36
N LEU A 168 8.48 -14.04 18.96
CA LEU A 168 8.57 -14.24 20.42
C LEU A 168 8.58 -12.92 21.20
N ARG A 169 9.13 -11.85 20.61
CA ARG A 169 9.22 -10.53 21.26
C ARG A 169 7.92 -9.73 21.15
N HIS A 170 7.25 -9.78 20.00
CA HIS A 170 6.20 -8.82 19.66
C HIS A 170 4.80 -9.42 19.55
N PHE A 171 4.64 -10.73 19.69
CA PHE A 171 3.33 -11.38 19.61
C PHE A 171 3.02 -12.21 20.85
N GLN A 172 1.74 -12.28 21.18
CA GLN A 172 1.21 -13.11 22.26
C GLN A 172 0.12 -14.04 21.71
N PRO A 173 0.04 -15.28 22.18
CA PRO A 173 -1.08 -16.15 21.86
C PRO A 173 -2.41 -15.54 22.30
N ASP A 174 -3.41 -15.57 21.42
CA ASP A 174 -4.80 -15.18 21.68
C ASP A 174 -5.72 -16.24 21.06
N ARG A 175 -6.12 -17.21 21.89
CA ARG A 175 -6.85 -18.42 21.48
C ARG A 175 -6.10 -19.20 20.39
N ASP A 176 -6.67 -19.33 19.20
CA ASP A 176 -6.12 -19.99 18.01
C ASP A 176 -5.29 -19.05 17.12
N LYS A 177 -5.12 -17.79 17.53
CA LYS A 177 -4.43 -16.73 16.81
C LYS A 177 -3.29 -16.14 17.63
N TRP A 178 -2.58 -15.20 17.00
CA TRP A 178 -1.51 -14.42 17.58
C TRP A 178 -1.85 -12.95 17.47
N ARG A 179 -1.71 -12.23 18.59
CA ARG A 179 -1.94 -10.79 18.63
C ARG A 179 -0.63 -10.04 18.74
N ILE A 180 -0.43 -9.04 17.89
CA ILE A 180 0.72 -8.14 18.00
C ILE A 180 0.61 -7.22 19.21
N ALA A 181 1.75 -6.93 19.82
CA ALA A 181 1.87 -6.13 21.03
C ALA A 181 1.19 -4.76 20.87
N GLU A 182 0.48 -4.34 21.92
CA GLU A 182 -0.31 -3.11 21.93
C GLU A 182 0.51 -1.85 21.63
N HIS A 183 1.74 -1.76 22.13
CA HIS A 183 2.61 -0.62 21.87
C HIS A 183 3.01 -0.49 20.39
N LEU A 184 3.10 -1.60 19.63
CA LEU A 184 3.32 -1.53 18.18
C LEU A 184 2.04 -1.11 17.45
N ARG A 185 0.87 -1.58 17.89
CA ARG A 185 -0.44 -1.12 17.37
C ARG A 185 -0.61 0.37 17.56
N ALA A 186 -0.28 0.88 18.75
CA ALA A 186 -0.38 2.30 19.06
C ALA A 186 0.56 3.19 18.22
N ARG A 187 1.63 2.63 17.62
CA ARG A 187 2.55 3.36 16.74
C ARG A 187 2.04 3.53 15.31
N VAL A 188 1.06 2.72 14.89
CA VAL A 188 0.56 2.71 13.51
C VAL A 188 -0.82 3.36 13.44
N GLN A 189 -0.94 4.40 12.62
CA GLN A 189 -2.20 5.09 12.35
C GLN A 189 -2.82 4.60 11.06
N PHE A 190 -3.91 3.83 11.17
CA PHE A 190 -4.61 3.26 10.02
C PHE A 190 -5.70 4.17 9.46
N GLN A 191 -5.60 4.54 8.18
CA GLN A 191 -6.57 5.38 7.46
C GLN A 191 -7.11 4.69 6.21
N GLN A 192 -8.41 4.85 5.93
CA GLN A 192 -8.97 4.40 4.65
C GLN A 192 -8.67 5.42 3.56
N ILE A 193 -7.91 5.02 2.54
CA ILE A 193 -7.47 5.89 1.44
C ILE A 193 -7.51 5.12 0.14
N ASN A 194 -8.09 5.76 -0.87
CA ASN A 194 -7.99 5.31 -2.24
C ASN A 194 -6.90 6.12 -2.96
N LEU A 195 -5.88 5.44 -3.49
CA LEU A 195 -4.72 6.08 -4.12
C LEU A 195 -5.07 6.85 -5.40
N ILE A 196 -6.20 6.57 -6.06
CA ILE A 196 -6.60 7.36 -7.23
C ILE A 196 -7.22 8.72 -6.84
N ASN A 197 -7.65 8.85 -5.58
CA ASN A 197 -8.26 10.07 -5.04
C ASN A 197 -7.20 11.00 -4.44
N ASP A 198 -7.63 12.18 -4.00
CA ASP A 198 -6.74 13.11 -3.29
C ASP A 198 -6.46 12.64 -1.86
N PHE A 199 -5.18 12.58 -1.51
CA PHE A 199 -4.68 12.22 -0.19
C PHE A 199 -3.70 13.27 0.36
N THR A 200 -3.63 14.46 -0.25
CA THR A 200 -2.77 15.56 0.22
C THR A 200 -3.04 16.01 1.66
N ARG A 201 -4.26 15.75 2.17
CA ARG A 201 -4.63 15.96 3.58
C ARG A 201 -3.76 15.19 4.59
N LEU A 202 -3.04 14.15 4.16
CA LEU A 202 -2.09 13.42 5.00
C LEU A 202 -0.81 14.22 5.30
N GLY A 203 -0.58 15.30 4.56
CA GLY A 203 0.68 16.04 4.55
C GLY A 203 1.77 15.29 3.79
N THR A 204 3.02 15.59 4.14
CA THR A 204 4.22 15.05 3.52
C THR A 204 4.88 13.97 4.36
N PHE A 205 5.63 13.08 3.71
CA PHE A 205 6.30 11.94 4.33
C PHE A 205 7.78 11.89 3.96
N ASP A 206 8.60 11.44 4.89
CA ASP A 206 10.03 11.19 4.67
C ASP A 206 10.25 9.90 3.88
N VAL A 207 9.38 8.91 4.10
CA VAL A 207 9.40 7.64 3.37
C VAL A 207 7.99 7.23 3.02
N ILE A 208 7.77 6.84 1.77
CA ILE A 208 6.55 6.19 1.33
C ILE A 208 6.90 4.78 0.82
N PHE A 209 6.32 3.76 1.44
CA PHE A 209 6.24 2.42 0.91
C PHE A 209 4.95 2.32 0.09
N CYS A 210 5.06 2.14 -1.22
CA CYS A 210 3.92 1.95 -2.12
C CYS A 210 4.21 0.70 -2.94
N ARG A 211 4.09 -0.45 -2.29
CA ARG A 211 4.59 -1.73 -2.79
C ARG A 211 3.45 -2.65 -3.19
N ASN A 212 3.67 -3.34 -4.30
CA ASN A 212 2.79 -4.37 -4.83
C ASN A 212 1.34 -3.88 -5.07
N VAL A 213 1.17 -2.63 -5.52
CA VAL A 213 -0.14 -2.02 -5.79
C VAL A 213 -0.24 -1.36 -7.16
N LEU A 214 0.82 -0.72 -7.65
CA LEU A 214 0.82 0.01 -8.92
C LEU A 214 0.69 -0.93 -10.13
N MET A 215 1.00 -2.23 -9.98
CA MET A 215 0.78 -3.21 -11.05
C MET A 215 -0.70 -3.45 -11.35
N TYR A 216 -1.61 -3.11 -10.44
CA TYR A 216 -3.06 -3.22 -10.67
C TYR A 216 -3.64 -2.04 -11.44
N PHE A 217 -2.86 -0.98 -11.64
CA PHE A 217 -3.31 0.23 -12.33
C PHE A 217 -2.88 0.22 -13.80
N ASP A 218 -3.76 0.77 -14.66
CA ASP A 218 -3.40 1.12 -16.02
C ASP A 218 -2.32 2.22 -16.05
N GLN A 219 -1.74 2.47 -17.22
CA GLN A 219 -0.64 3.43 -17.36
C GLN A 219 -1.03 4.85 -16.93
N ALA A 220 -2.25 5.29 -17.28
CA ALA A 220 -2.73 6.64 -16.99
C ALA A 220 -2.94 6.85 -15.47
N THR A 221 -3.61 5.90 -14.83
CA THR A 221 -3.86 5.88 -13.39
C THR A 221 -2.55 5.80 -12.62
N ARG A 222 -1.64 4.89 -13.01
CA ARG A 222 -0.31 4.77 -12.40
C ARG A 222 0.46 6.08 -12.44
N LYS A 223 0.50 6.75 -13.60
CA LYS A 223 1.16 8.06 -13.75
C LYS A 223 0.53 9.12 -12.83
N ALA A 224 -0.79 9.17 -12.75
CA ALA A 224 -1.49 10.11 -11.89
C ALA A 224 -1.24 9.84 -10.40
N VAL A 225 -1.22 8.57 -9.98
CA VAL A 225 -0.87 8.17 -8.60
C VAL A 225 0.56 8.57 -8.26
N LEU A 226 1.55 8.27 -9.12
CA LEU A 226 2.94 8.69 -8.92
C LEU A 226 3.08 10.21 -8.79
N ALA A 227 2.36 10.98 -9.62
CA ALA A 227 2.35 12.43 -9.50
C ALA A 227 1.75 12.95 -8.17
N ARG A 228 0.77 12.24 -7.59
CA ARG A 228 0.22 12.56 -6.27
C ARG A 228 1.17 12.18 -5.14
N LEU A 229 1.80 11.00 -5.23
CA LEU A 229 2.81 10.53 -4.29
C LEU A 229 3.99 11.51 -4.22
N ALA A 230 4.44 12.03 -5.36
CA ALA A 230 5.50 13.04 -5.42
C ALA A 230 5.16 14.33 -4.66
N ARG A 231 3.88 14.73 -4.61
CA ARG A 231 3.43 15.91 -3.83
C ARG A 231 3.29 15.63 -2.33
N SER A 232 3.25 14.35 -1.95
CA SER A 232 3.14 13.91 -0.56
C SER A 232 4.48 13.42 -0.01
N LEU A 233 5.56 13.59 -0.77
CA LEU A 233 6.91 13.23 -0.35
C LEU A 233 7.68 14.51 -0.01
N GLU A 234 8.47 14.47 1.06
CA GLU A 234 9.43 15.53 1.35
C GLU A 234 10.43 15.70 0.20
N PRO A 235 11.03 16.90 0.01
CA PRO A 235 12.00 17.14 -1.05
C PRO A 235 13.17 16.16 -1.09
N ASP A 236 13.62 15.68 0.08
CA ASP A 236 14.66 14.68 0.27
C ASP A 236 14.13 13.29 0.65
N GLY A 237 12.81 13.12 0.61
CA GLY A 237 12.13 11.87 0.94
C GLY A 237 12.35 10.78 -0.11
N ILE A 238 12.00 9.55 0.29
CA ILE A 238 12.25 8.34 -0.50
C ILE A 238 10.93 7.59 -0.73
N LEU A 239 10.67 7.24 -1.99
CA LEU A 239 9.60 6.32 -2.38
C LEU A 239 10.21 4.93 -2.61
N MET A 240 9.59 3.90 -2.04
CA MET A 240 9.93 2.50 -2.29
C MET A 240 8.79 1.79 -3.00
N LEU A 241 9.11 1.13 -4.11
CA LEU A 241 8.18 0.27 -4.86
C LEU A 241 8.52 -1.22 -4.66
N GLY A 242 7.58 -2.09 -5.04
CA GLY A 242 7.78 -3.53 -5.05
C GLY A 242 8.77 -3.95 -6.14
N ALA A 243 9.36 -5.14 -5.99
CA ALA A 243 10.46 -5.60 -6.85
C ALA A 243 10.13 -5.67 -8.35
N THR A 244 8.85 -5.84 -8.70
CA THR A 244 8.36 -5.95 -10.08
C THR A 244 7.75 -4.65 -10.60
N GLU A 245 7.75 -3.58 -9.81
CA GLU A 245 7.13 -2.31 -10.14
C GLU A 245 8.19 -1.30 -10.59
N PHE A 246 7.84 -0.53 -11.62
CA PHE A 246 8.72 0.46 -12.20
C PHE A 246 7.94 1.72 -12.52
N THR A 247 8.66 2.84 -12.51
CA THR A 247 8.10 4.13 -12.90
C THR A 247 8.29 4.37 -14.40
N PRO A 248 7.28 4.91 -15.11
CA PRO A 248 7.46 5.41 -16.47
C PRO A 248 8.62 6.41 -16.59
N GLY A 249 9.21 6.56 -17.78
CA GLY A 249 10.36 7.45 -17.99
C GLY A 249 10.09 8.92 -17.67
N ASP A 250 8.84 9.36 -17.84
CA ASP A 250 8.35 10.71 -17.53
C ASP A 250 7.82 10.87 -16.10
N SER A 251 8.06 9.87 -15.24
CA SER A 251 7.73 9.92 -13.82
C SER A 251 8.48 11.06 -13.11
N PRO A 252 7.88 11.70 -12.09
CA PRO A 252 8.57 12.67 -11.23
C PRO A 252 9.70 12.03 -10.40
N PHE A 253 9.83 10.71 -10.43
CA PHE A 253 10.83 9.97 -9.68
C PHE A 253 11.99 9.48 -10.55
N ALA A 254 13.17 9.37 -9.94
CA ALA A 254 14.35 8.71 -10.50
C ALA A 254 14.91 7.68 -9.49
N PRO A 255 15.46 6.56 -9.99
CA PRO A 255 16.11 5.59 -9.12
C PRO A 255 17.34 6.16 -8.42
N MET A 256 17.54 5.75 -7.18
CA MET A 256 18.73 6.03 -6.40
C MET A 256 19.89 5.10 -6.80
N ALA A 257 21.13 5.54 -6.57
CA ALA A 257 22.33 4.77 -6.93
C ALA A 257 22.47 3.50 -6.06
N GLU A 258 22.01 3.58 -4.82
CA GLU A 258 22.07 2.52 -3.82
C GLU A 258 21.16 1.33 -4.16
N SER A 259 20.02 1.59 -4.82
CA SER A 259 19.11 0.55 -5.30
C SER A 259 18.07 1.12 -6.28
N PRO A 260 17.77 0.43 -7.39
CA PRO A 260 16.72 0.84 -8.33
C PRO A 260 15.30 0.78 -7.73
N ALA A 261 15.11 0.07 -6.60
CA ALA A 261 13.83 0.02 -5.89
C ALA A 261 13.59 1.26 -5.01
N LEU A 262 14.62 2.05 -4.73
CA LEU A 262 14.54 3.30 -4.00
C LEU A 262 14.48 4.44 -5.00
N LEU A 263 13.48 5.30 -4.85
CA LEU A 263 13.19 6.39 -5.76
C LEU A 263 13.23 7.71 -5.01
N GLN A 264 13.86 8.71 -5.62
CA GLN A 264 13.88 10.09 -5.14
C GLN A 264 13.21 11.01 -6.17
N LEU A 265 12.75 12.18 -5.74
CA LEU A 265 12.22 13.19 -6.66
C LEU A 265 13.30 13.61 -7.66
N ARG A 266 12.93 13.72 -8.93
CA ARG A 266 13.77 14.36 -9.95
C ARG A 266 13.94 15.82 -9.56
N ALA A 267 15.17 16.31 -9.68
CA ALA A 267 15.41 17.74 -9.60
C ALA A 267 14.52 18.45 -10.64
N PRO A 268 13.94 19.62 -10.31
CA PRO A 268 13.20 20.39 -11.28
C PRO A 268 14.11 20.67 -12.47
N VAL A 269 13.65 20.30 -13.67
CA VAL A 269 14.36 20.64 -14.92
C VAL A 269 14.49 22.15 -14.97
N SER A 270 15.72 22.66 -14.97
CA SER A 270 15.96 24.11 -15.04
C SER A 270 15.38 24.67 -16.33
N GLU A 271 14.90 25.93 -16.32
CA GLU A 271 14.35 26.58 -17.53
C GLU A 271 15.32 26.53 -18.72
N ALA A 272 16.63 26.54 -18.46
CA ALA A 272 17.68 26.42 -19.47
C ALA A 272 17.65 25.07 -20.23
N GLN A 273 17.28 23.97 -19.56
CA GLN A 273 17.18 22.65 -20.18
C GLN A 273 15.87 22.46 -20.96
N ARG A 274 14.79 23.15 -20.56
CA ARG A 274 13.51 23.13 -21.30
C ARG A 274 13.63 23.78 -22.68
N ASN A 275 14.39 24.87 -22.79
CA ASN A 275 14.61 25.56 -24.06
C ASN A 275 15.46 24.75 -25.05
N HIS A 276 16.31 23.82 -24.57
CA HIS A 276 17.12 22.97 -25.45
C HIS A 276 16.33 21.79 -26.05
N LEU A 277 15.30 21.31 -25.35
CA LEU A 277 14.41 20.23 -25.81
C LEU A 277 13.27 20.71 -26.71
N ALA A 278 12.96 22.01 -26.73
CA ALA A 278 11.93 22.59 -27.60
C ALA A 278 12.45 23.00 -29.00
N ILE A 279 13.76 22.89 -29.24
CA ILE A 279 14.44 23.30 -30.48
C ILE A 279 15.05 22.07 -31.21
N ALA A 280 14.87 20.86 -30.66
CA ALA A 280 15.26 19.58 -31.27
C ALA A 280 14.01 18.78 -31.67
#